data_AF-A0A5K1EEZ8-F1
#
_entry.id   AF-A0A5K1EEZ8-F1
#
_cell.length_a   1.000
_cell.length_b   1.000
_cell.length_c   1.000
_cell.angle_alpha   90.00
_cell.angle_beta   90.00
_cell.angle_gamma   90.00
#
_symmetry.space_group_name_H-M   'P 1'
#
loop_
_entity.id
_entity.type
_entity.pdbx_description
1 polymer ?
#
loop_
_entity_poly.entity_id
_entity_poly.type
_entity_poly.pdbx_seq_one_letter_code
_entity_poly.pdbx_strand_id
1 'polypeptide(L)' 'MEFKGRVRSVVTYNTLIDGLCKNQRIEEEEEVFDQTELEGTPKNVFLYNNLIDGLQ' A
#
# COMPACT_ATOMS: atom_id res chain seq x y z
N MET A 1 -6.43 -2.92 -23.68
CA MET A 1 -5.92 -3.24 -22.34
C MET A 1 -7.02 -2.90 -21.36
N GLU A 2 -7.63 -3.91 -20.74
CA GLU A 2 -8.79 -3.68 -19.86
C GLU A 2 -8.35 -3.02 -18.55
N PHE A 3 -8.65 -1.73 -18.41
CA PHE A 3 -8.64 -1.04 -17.12
C PHE A 3 -9.91 -1.45 -16.37
N LYS A 4 -9.97 -2.70 -15.89
CA LYS A 4 -11.05 -3.15 -15.02
C LYS A 4 -10.76 -2.58 -13.64
N GLY A 5 -11.62 -1.67 -13.19
CA GLY A 5 -11.73 -1.24 -11.79
C GLY A 5 -12.11 -2.43 -10.90
N ARG A 6 -11.17 -3.35 -10.72
CA ARG A 6 -11.24 -4.44 -9.76
C ARG A 6 -10.69 -3.84 -8.47
N VAL A 7 -11.54 -3.75 -7.45
CA VAL A 7 -11.15 -3.38 -6.08
C VAL A 7 -9.79 -4.01 -5.80
N ARG A 8 -8.78 -3.17 -5.57
CA ARG A 8 -7.43 -3.67 -5.34
C ARG A 8 -7.49 -4.54 -4.09
N SER A 9 -7.12 -5.81 -4.25
CA SER A 9 -7.12 -6.72 -3.12
C SER A 9 -6.03 -6.29 -2.13
N VAL A 10 -6.24 -6.53 -0.83
CA VAL A 10 -5.25 -6.29 0.23
C VAL A 10 -3.87 -6.84 -0.14
N VAL A 11 -3.83 -7.96 -0.86
CA VAL A 11 -2.58 -8.57 -1.36
C VAL A 11 -1.83 -7.65 -2.32
N THR A 12 -2.53 -6.97 -3.23
CA THR A 12 -1.92 -6.03 -4.19
C THR A 12 -1.28 -4.85 -3.48
N TYR A 13 -1.97 -4.28 -2.49
CA TYR A 13 -1.44 -3.17 -1.70
C TYR A 13 -0.25 -3.59 -0.84
N ASN A 14 -0.34 -4.75 -0.18
CA ASN A 14 0.79 -5.30 0.57
C ASN A 14 2.02 -5.50 -0.32
N THR A 15 1.88 -6.01 -1.55
CA THR A 15 3.01 -6.18 -2.47
C THR A 15 3.60 -4.84 -2.92
N LEU A 16 2.76 -3.84 -3.19
CA LEU A 16 3.23 -2.50 -3.56
C LEU A 16 4.00 -1.86 -2.41
N ILE A 17 3.43 -1.88 -1.20
CA ILE A 17 4.04 -1.28 -0.01
C ILE A 17 5.32 -2.00 0.40
N ASP A 18 5.35 -3.33 0.39
CA ASP A 18 6.58 -4.11 0.63
C ASP A 18 7.69 -3.77 -0.39
N GLY A 19 7.32 -3.62 -1.67
CA GLY A 19 8.26 -3.20 -2.71
C GLY A 19 8.76 -1.77 -2.54
N LEU A 20 7.89 -0.84 -2.13
CA LEU A 20 8.23 0.56 -1.93
C LEU A 20 9.11 0.75 -0.68
N CYS A 21 8.75 0.09 0.43
CA CYS A 21 9.52 0.07 1.67
C CYS A 21 10.94 -0.46 1.44
N LYS A 22 11.09 -1.59 0.72
CA LYS A 22 12.41 -2.15 0.36
C LYS A 22 13.26 -1.23 -0.51
N ASN A 23 12.63 -0.33 -1.26
CA ASN A 23 13.31 0.64 -2.11
C ASN A 23 13.45 2.02 -1.43
N GLN A 24 13.10 2.15 -0.13
CA GLN A 24 13.09 3.42 0.61
C GLN A 24 12.25 4.52 -0.04
N ARG A 25 11.20 4.14 -0.78
CA ARG A 25 10.28 5.08 -1.47
C ARG A 25 9.07 5.38 -0.59
N ILE A 26 9.32 5.99 0.56
CA ILE A 26 8.31 6.23 1.62
C ILE A 26 7.18 7.15 1.14
N GLU A 27 7.47 8.20 0.37
CA GLU A 27 6.43 9.11 -0.17
C GLU A 27 5.39 8.37 -1.02
N GLU A 28 5.84 7.44 -1.85
CA GLU A 28 4.95 6.64 -2.69
C GLU A 28 4.24 5.55 -1.89
N GLU A 29 4.86 5.07 -0.82
CA GLU A 29 4.22 4.16 0.12
C GLU A 29 3.03 4.84 0.81
N GLU A 30 3.22 6.06 1.31
CA GLU A 30 2.15 6.89 1.89
C GLU A 30 1.02 7.13 0.89
N GLU A 31 1.33 7.49 -0.35
CA GLU A 31 0.31 7.73 -1.38
C GLU A 31 -0.53 6.47 -1.65
N VAL A 32 0.12 5.30 -1.74
CA VAL A 32 -0.56 4.01 -1.89
C VAL A 32 -1.38 3.67 -0.64
N PHE A 33 -0.87 3.98 0.54
CA PHE A 33 -1.55 3.78 1.82
C PHE A 33 -2.82 4.64 1.94
N ASP A 34 -2.77 5.90 1.55
CA ASP A 34 -3.93 6.79 1.50
C ASP A 34 -4.98 6.30 0.49
N GLN A 35 -4.52 5.77 -0.65
CA GLN A 35 -5.40 5.16 -1.64
C GLN A 35 -6.16 3.95 -1.08
N THR A 36 -5.56 3.15 -0.21
CA THR A 36 -6.28 2.03 0.44
C THR A 36 -7.44 2.51 1.32
N GLU A 37 -7.28 3.66 1.97
CA GLU A 37 -8.31 4.26 2.81
C GLU A 37 -9.47 4.79 1.97
N LEU A 38 -9.14 5.47 0.87
CA LEU A 38 -10.11 6.00 -0.08
C LEU A 38 -10.93 4.90 -0.78
N GLU A 39 -10.30 3.76 -1.09
CA GLU A 39 -10.99 2.60 -1.67
C GLU A 39 -11.80 1.77 -0.65
N GLY A 40 -11.77 2.14 0.65
CA GLY A 40 -12.47 1.41 1.71
C GLY A 40 -11.94 -0.01 1.92
N THR A 41 -10.69 -0.27 1.49
CA THR A 41 -10.07 -1.58 1.62
C THR A 41 -9.50 -1.72 3.03
N PRO A 42 -9.84 -2.77 3.79
CA PRO A 42 -9.35 -2.92 5.15
C PRO A 42 -7.82 -3.03 5.18
N LYS A 43 -7.18 -2.01 5.74
CA LYS A 43 -5.73 -1.96 5.97
C LYS A 43 -5.34 -3.12 6.91
N ASN A 44 -4.39 -3.94 6.51
CA ASN A 44 -3.86 -5.03 7.33
C ASN A 44 -2.79 -4.48 8.30
N VAL A 45 -2.56 -5.13 9.44
CA VAL A 45 -1.47 -4.82 10.38
C VAL A 45 -0.11 -4.77 9.67
N PHE A 46 0.07 -5.57 8.62
CA PHE A 46 1.27 -5.53 7.77
C PHE A 46 1.49 -4.17 7.10
N LEU A 47 0.42 -3.48 6.68
CA LEU A 47 0.49 -2.17 6.05
C LEU A 47 1.02 -1.12 7.03
N TYR A 48 0.48 -1.10 8.24
CA TYR A 48 0.90 -0.18 9.31
C TYR A 48 2.33 -0.45 9.77
N ASN A 49 2.74 -1.72 9.85
CA ASN A 49 4.10 -2.06 10.24
C ASN A 49 5.14 -1.58 9.22
N ASN A 50 4.85 -1.65 7.91
CA ASN A 50 5.78 -1.11 6.89
C ASN A 50 5.86 0.41 6.96
N LEU A 51 4.73 1.10 7.15
CA LEU A 51 4.72 2.55 7.28
C LEU A 51 5.57 3.02 8.47
N ILE A 52 5.48 2.30 9.60
CA ILE A 52 6.28 2.59 10.79
C ILE A 52 7.76 2.24 10.57
N ASP A 53 8.07 1.13 9.88
CA ASP A 53 9.44 0.73 9.55
C ASP A 53 10.11 1.72 8.58
N GLY A 54 9.33 2.28 7.66
CA GLY A 54 9.75 3.31 6.72
C GLY A 54 10.03 4.68 7.34
N LEU A 55 9.49 4.96 8.54
CA LEU A 55 9.71 6.19 9.30
C LEU A 55 10.93 6.13 10.25
N GLN A 56 11.68 5.02 10.24
CA GLN A 56 12.82 4.77 11.13
C GLN A 56 14.18 5.02 10.45
#